data_AF-A0A962N6Q8-F1
#
_entry.id   AF-A0A962N6Q8-F1
#
_cell.length_a   1.000
_cell.length_b   1.000
_cell.length_c   1.000
_cell.angle_alpha   90.00
_cell.angle_beta   90.00
_cell.angle_gamma   90.00
#
_symmetry.space_group_name_H-M   'P 1'
#
loop_
_entity.id
_entity.type
_entity.pdbx_description
1 polymer ?
#
loop_
_entity_poly.entity_id
_entity_poly.type
_entity_poly.pdbx_seq_one_letter_code
_entity_poly.pdbx_strand_id
1 'polypeptide(L)'
;MTSLARDLHEAGTTAPRLEAALSGVATKLSLTAQVFSAPTVIMLSLRDVDAPAGSPAHSELLRVEPNDVNLGRLRAVDDIAERLVRGEMAPLAAHAALAETRVPQSRDWARAQTVLGFPLASAAVSGLLRAQPAEIAAATLIGLMIGLLALAAERHPRLGENLSVVAAFLAAFGAAAFSAVVAPVAFKVVLVTSLIVLMPGLSLTLAMAELGMRHLMAGSARLAGGMVTLLELAFGALAGSKAADVLGWGASLAPETVLSASWLAWVALPVAGVAFALLFRARLSDWPAVLFAAFLAYGVSQLAALFLGAELGLFISAMVLALSANAYARYFNRPGALLRVPGLILLVPGSVGFRSLNFIFEKDISLGLDAAFSLIVLLAALVAGLLLGNGLLPARRLNA
;
A
#
# COMPACT_ATOMS: atom_id res chain seq x y z
N MET A 1 24.45 -5.36 9.61
CA MET A 1 23.13 -5.66 10.22
C MET A 1 22.27 -4.42 10.29
N THR A 2 22.68 -3.38 11.02
CA THR A 2 21.97 -2.11 11.20
C THR A 2 21.54 -1.44 9.90
N SER A 3 22.45 -1.30 8.93
CA SER A 3 22.12 -0.73 7.62
C SER A 3 21.06 -1.55 6.90
N LEU A 4 21.20 -2.88 6.87
CA LEU A 4 20.24 -3.78 6.24
C LEU A 4 18.86 -3.67 6.89
N ALA A 5 18.79 -3.59 8.22
CA ALA A 5 17.55 -3.42 8.96
C ALA A 5 16.83 -2.12 8.55
N ARG A 6 17.58 -1.01 8.52
CA ARG A 6 17.08 0.29 8.06
C ARG A 6 16.61 0.24 6.61
N ASP A 7 17.40 -0.35 5.72
CA ASP A 7 17.10 -0.40 4.29
C ASP A 7 15.89 -1.28 3.96
N LEU A 8 15.72 -2.42 4.64
CA LEU A 8 14.51 -3.25 4.52
C LEU A 8 13.27 -2.52 5.04
N HIS A 9 13.39 -1.82 6.17
CA HIS A 9 12.30 -1.06 6.76
C HIS A 9 11.85 0.09 5.85
N GLU A 10 12.79 0.94 5.43
CA GLU A 10 12.52 2.09 4.58
C GLU A 10 12.11 1.70 3.15
N ALA A 11 12.31 0.45 2.72
CA ALA A 11 11.78 -0.09 1.48
C ALA A 11 10.33 -0.61 1.60
N GLY A 12 9.76 -0.60 2.82
CA GLY A 12 8.38 -0.98 3.09
C GLY A 12 8.17 -2.46 3.49
N THR A 13 9.19 -3.12 4.05
CA THR A 13 9.07 -4.51 4.54
C THR A 13 8.19 -4.58 5.80
N THR A 14 7.43 -5.67 5.95
CA THR A 14 6.65 -5.94 7.17
C THR A 14 7.55 -6.38 8.34
N ALA A 15 7.11 -6.15 9.57
CA ALA A 15 7.91 -6.53 10.75
C ALA A 15 8.33 -8.02 10.75
N PRO A 16 7.42 -9.00 10.58
CA PRO A 16 7.80 -10.42 10.55
C PRO A 16 8.82 -10.78 9.46
N ARG A 17 8.76 -10.12 8.29
CA ARG A 17 9.70 -10.39 7.20
C ARG A 17 11.07 -9.79 7.45
N LEU A 18 11.10 -8.57 7.99
CA LEU A 18 12.34 -7.90 8.36
C LEU A 18 13.07 -8.71 9.43
N GLU A 19 12.37 -9.12 10.48
CA GLU A 19 12.93 -9.95 11.57
C GLU A 19 13.47 -11.28 11.03
N ALA A 20 12.71 -11.98 10.18
CA ALA A 20 13.16 -13.23 9.57
C ALA A 20 14.40 -13.05 8.67
N ALA A 21 14.46 -11.98 7.88
CA ALA A 21 15.59 -11.69 6.99
C ALA A 21 16.87 -11.39 7.79
N LEU A 22 16.77 -10.58 8.85
CA LEU A 22 17.91 -10.28 9.70
C LEU A 22 18.39 -11.50 10.47
N SER A 23 17.50 -12.34 10.97
CA SER A 23 17.89 -13.60 11.62
C SER A 23 18.64 -14.54 10.66
N GLY A 24 18.20 -14.63 9.39
CA GLY A 24 18.90 -15.39 8.35
C GLY A 24 20.32 -14.88 8.08
N VAL A 25 20.48 -13.56 7.91
CA VAL A 25 21.79 -12.93 7.71
C VAL A 25 22.68 -13.06 8.95
N ALA A 26 22.13 -12.89 10.15
CA ALA A 26 22.88 -13.04 11.40
C ALA A 26 23.48 -14.45 11.52
N THR A 27 22.69 -15.47 11.18
CA THR A 27 23.13 -16.88 11.22
C THR A 27 24.32 -17.11 10.27
N LYS A 28 24.29 -16.52 9.07
CA LYS A 28 25.43 -16.60 8.13
C LYS A 28 26.70 -15.95 8.67
N LEU A 29 26.56 -14.88 9.46
CA LEU A 29 27.67 -14.14 10.05
C LEU A 29 28.15 -14.75 11.38
N SER A 30 27.69 -15.95 11.75
CA SER A 30 27.94 -16.57 13.06
C SER A 30 27.50 -15.70 14.24
N LEU A 31 26.39 -14.98 14.07
CA LEU A 31 25.79 -14.13 15.10
C LEU A 31 24.41 -14.68 15.50
N THR A 32 24.13 -14.62 16.79
CA THR A 32 22.76 -14.65 17.32
C THR A 32 22.18 -13.24 17.30
N ALA A 33 20.98 -13.09 16.74
CA ALA A 33 20.29 -11.81 16.66
C ALA A 33 18.92 -11.92 17.33
N GLN A 34 18.64 -11.02 18.27
CA GLN A 34 17.29 -10.72 18.72
C GLN A 34 16.86 -9.42 18.05
N VAL A 35 15.81 -9.51 17.25
CA VAL A 35 15.32 -8.40 16.44
C VAL A 35 13.90 -8.09 16.86
N PHE A 36 13.63 -6.82 17.11
CA PHE A 36 12.29 -6.30 17.29
C PHE A 36 12.09 -5.15 16.30
N SER A 37 11.03 -5.24 15.48
CA SER A 37 10.69 -4.20 14.52
C SER A 37 9.30 -3.64 14.75
N ALA A 38 9.22 -2.31 14.86
CA ALA A 38 7.98 -1.55 14.85
C ALA A 38 8.06 -0.42 13.79
N PRO A 39 6.93 0.21 13.41
CA PRO A 39 6.91 1.24 12.38
C PRO A 39 7.84 2.44 12.62
N THR A 40 8.18 2.74 13.87
CA THR A 40 9.02 3.90 14.21
C THR A 40 10.28 3.56 15.02
N VAL A 41 10.57 2.27 15.22
CA VAL A 41 11.76 1.82 15.94
C VAL A 41 12.17 0.43 15.51
N ILE A 42 13.48 0.21 15.39
CA ILE A 42 14.07 -1.13 15.28
C ILE A 42 15.05 -1.29 16.43
N MET A 43 14.92 -2.38 17.18
CA MET A 43 15.86 -2.77 18.22
C MET A 43 16.59 -4.04 17.77
N LEU A 44 17.92 -3.98 17.81
CA LEU A 44 18.80 -5.07 17.41
C LEU A 44 19.68 -5.41 18.60
N SER A 45 19.69 -6.66 19.02
CA SER A 45 20.65 -7.18 19.98
C SER A 45 21.42 -8.31 19.34
N LEU A 46 22.73 -8.10 19.17
CA LEU A 46 23.64 -9.01 18.47
C LEU A 46 24.62 -9.61 19.47
N ARG A 47 24.84 -10.91 19.38
CA ARG A 47 25.84 -11.62 20.15
C ARG A 47 26.50 -12.68 19.29
N ASP A 48 27.81 -12.80 19.38
CA ASP A 48 28.56 -13.85 18.72
C ASP A 48 28.09 -15.23 19.22
N VAL A 49 27.90 -16.18 18.30
CA VAL A 49 27.47 -17.55 18.62
C VAL A 49 28.49 -18.23 19.54
N ASP A 50 29.78 -17.94 19.35
CA ASP A 50 30.87 -18.57 20.12
C ASP A 50 31.21 -17.80 21.40
N ALA A 51 30.53 -16.66 21.67
CA ALA A 51 30.83 -15.86 22.85
C ALA A 51 30.42 -16.58 24.16
N PRO A 52 31.28 -16.56 25.20
CA PRO A 52 31.00 -17.15 26.52
C PRO A 52 29.63 -16.72 27.09
N ALA A 53 28.99 -17.62 27.83
CA ALA A 53 27.75 -17.33 28.54
C ALA A 53 27.93 -16.09 29.45
N GLY A 54 27.08 -15.08 29.28
CA GLY A 54 27.17 -13.79 30.00
C GLY A 54 27.96 -12.70 29.27
N SER A 55 28.49 -12.96 28.07
CA SER A 55 29.10 -11.91 27.24
C SER A 55 28.08 -10.83 26.89
N PRO A 56 28.45 -9.54 26.95
CA PRO A 56 27.53 -8.45 26.67
C PRO A 56 27.06 -8.52 25.23
N ALA A 57 25.74 -8.48 25.03
CA ALA A 57 25.18 -8.31 23.70
C ALA A 57 25.35 -6.86 23.25
N HIS A 58 25.70 -6.67 21.98
CA HIS A 58 25.70 -5.35 21.37
C HIS A 58 24.28 -4.98 20.97
N SER A 59 23.66 -4.10 21.75
CA SER A 59 22.30 -3.62 21.53
C SER A 59 22.32 -2.24 20.88
N GLU A 60 21.62 -2.11 19.75
CA GLU A 60 21.45 -0.85 19.03
C GLU A 60 19.96 -0.55 18.86
N LEU A 61 19.58 0.71 19.08
CA LEU A 61 18.24 1.21 18.87
C LEU A 61 18.27 2.21 17.70
N LEU A 62 17.45 1.94 16.69
CA LEU A 62 17.32 2.76 15.50
C LEU A 62 15.96 3.45 15.51
N ARG A 63 15.96 4.78 15.57
CA ARG A 63 14.79 5.56 15.15
C ARG A 63 14.67 5.46 13.63
N VAL A 64 13.49 5.06 13.18
CA VAL A 64 13.11 4.96 11.78
C VAL A 64 11.77 5.66 11.58
N GLU A 65 11.51 6.09 10.35
CA GLU A 65 10.23 6.67 9.97
C GLU A 65 9.51 5.70 9.02
N PRO A 66 8.19 5.52 9.16
CA PRO A 66 7.40 4.78 8.19
C PRO A 66 7.60 5.42 6.81
N ASN A 67 7.93 4.60 5.81
CA ASN A 67 8.10 5.08 4.45
C ASN A 67 7.22 4.27 3.50
N ASP A 68 6.90 4.88 2.36
CA ASP A 68 6.12 4.23 1.31
C ASP A 68 6.86 3.02 0.73
N VAL A 69 6.08 2.06 0.22
CA VAL A 69 6.65 0.85 -0.37
C VAL A 69 7.41 1.21 -1.65
N ASN A 70 8.69 0.84 -1.69
CA ASN A 70 9.52 0.97 -2.87
C ASN A 70 10.01 -0.41 -3.33
N LEU A 71 9.30 -0.99 -4.28
CA LEU A 71 9.55 -2.34 -4.80
C LEU A 71 10.92 -2.45 -5.50
N GLY A 72 11.36 -1.39 -6.18
CA GLY A 72 12.68 -1.37 -6.83
C GLY A 72 13.83 -1.39 -5.84
N ARG A 73 13.72 -0.64 -4.73
CA ARG A 73 14.69 -0.65 -3.63
C ARG A 73 14.61 -1.95 -2.83
N LEU A 74 13.40 -2.44 -2.55
CA LEU A 74 13.20 -3.71 -1.84
C LEU A 74 13.87 -4.87 -2.57
N ARG A 75 13.72 -4.94 -3.90
CA ARG A 75 14.42 -5.93 -4.72
C ARG A 75 15.94 -5.76 -4.66
N ALA A 76 16.45 -4.53 -4.71
CA ALA A 76 17.89 -4.27 -4.60
C ALA A 76 18.47 -4.77 -3.28
N VAL A 77 17.78 -4.47 -2.17
CA VAL A 77 18.20 -4.84 -0.81
C VAL A 77 18.12 -6.36 -0.61
N ASP A 78 17.07 -7.00 -1.11
CA ASP A 78 16.90 -8.45 -1.09
C ASP A 78 17.99 -9.16 -1.92
N ASP A 79 18.31 -8.68 -3.12
CA ASP A 79 19.40 -9.21 -3.96
C ASP A 79 20.75 -9.12 -3.24
N ILE A 80 21.03 -8.01 -2.53
CA ILE A 80 22.26 -7.83 -1.73
C ILE A 80 22.28 -8.81 -0.55
N ALA A 81 21.18 -8.93 0.19
CA ALA A 81 21.06 -9.83 1.33
C ALA A 81 21.25 -11.30 0.91
N GLU A 82 20.67 -11.71 -0.22
CA GLU A 82 20.81 -13.07 -0.77
C GLU A 82 22.27 -13.36 -1.15
N ARG A 83 22.95 -12.45 -1.85
CA ARG A 83 24.37 -12.61 -2.22
C ARG A 83 25.28 -12.69 -1.01
N LEU A 84 24.97 -11.93 0.05
CA LEU A 84 25.68 -12.01 1.32
C LEU A 84 25.48 -13.38 1.99
N VAL A 85 24.24 -13.88 2.03
CA VAL A 85 23.90 -15.18 2.64
C VAL A 85 24.56 -16.35 1.89
N ARG A 86 24.63 -16.26 0.55
CA ARG A 86 25.33 -17.24 -0.29
C ARG A 86 26.85 -17.17 -0.22
N GLY A 87 27.42 -16.12 0.39
CA GLY A 87 28.87 -15.89 0.42
C GLY A 87 29.44 -15.37 -0.91
N GLU A 88 28.57 -14.92 -1.84
CA GLU A 88 28.96 -14.30 -3.11
C GLU A 88 29.37 -12.83 -2.96
N MET A 89 29.11 -12.23 -1.79
CA MET A 89 29.44 -10.85 -1.47
C MET A 89 29.97 -10.74 -0.04
N ALA A 90 31.12 -10.08 0.12
CA ALA A 90 31.70 -9.82 1.44
C ALA A 90 30.86 -8.79 2.23
N PRO A 91 30.82 -8.86 3.58
CA PRO A 91 30.02 -7.95 4.40
C PRO A 91 30.29 -6.46 4.17
N LEU A 92 31.56 -6.07 3.98
CA LEU A 92 31.93 -4.68 3.72
C LEU A 92 31.42 -4.18 2.36
N ALA A 93 31.50 -5.03 1.33
CA ALA A 93 30.97 -4.74 0.01
C ALA A 93 29.44 -4.64 0.02
N ALA A 94 28.77 -5.50 0.80
CA ALA A 94 27.32 -5.42 1.01
C ALA A 94 26.91 -4.11 1.69
N HIS A 95 27.67 -3.65 2.69
CA HIS A 95 27.42 -2.36 3.34
C HIS A 95 27.51 -1.18 2.36
N ALA A 96 28.54 -1.15 1.52
CA ALA A 96 28.69 -0.12 0.48
C ALA A 96 27.55 -0.19 -0.55
N ALA A 97 27.21 -1.38 -1.05
CA ALA A 97 26.13 -1.57 -2.01
C ALA A 97 24.76 -1.14 -1.45
N LEU A 98 24.50 -1.37 -0.14
CA LEU A 98 23.28 -0.91 0.51
C LEU A 98 23.19 0.62 0.52
N ALA A 99 24.29 1.33 0.78
CA ALA A 99 24.31 2.79 0.75
C ALA A 99 23.95 3.34 -0.63
N GLU A 100 24.39 2.68 -1.71
CA GLU A 100 24.06 3.05 -3.09
C GLU A 100 22.56 2.91 -3.37
N THR A 101 21.86 1.95 -2.75
CA THR A 101 20.40 1.77 -2.96
C THR A 101 19.55 2.94 -2.43
N ARG A 102 20.10 3.77 -1.55
CA ARG A 102 19.42 4.95 -0.99
C ARG A 102 19.41 6.12 -1.96
N VAL A 103 20.32 6.14 -2.93
CA VAL A 103 20.40 7.21 -3.92
C VAL A 103 19.46 6.87 -5.08
N PRO A 104 18.43 7.69 -5.36
CA PRO A 104 17.54 7.44 -6.48
C PRO A 104 18.31 7.52 -7.80
N GLN A 105 18.15 6.50 -8.65
CA GLN A 105 18.84 6.39 -9.94
C GLN A 105 18.57 7.58 -10.87
N SER A 106 17.35 8.15 -10.81
CA SER A 106 17.00 9.41 -11.48
C SER A 106 15.93 10.12 -10.67
N ARG A 107 16.21 11.37 -10.27
CA ARG A 107 15.25 12.23 -9.56
C ARG A 107 14.04 12.54 -10.44
N ASP A 108 14.25 12.80 -11.73
CA ASP A 108 13.16 13.17 -12.63
C ASP A 108 12.24 11.98 -12.92
N TRP A 109 12.79 10.78 -13.03
CA TRP A 109 11.98 9.57 -13.15
C TRP A 109 11.15 9.31 -11.89
N ALA A 110 11.73 9.45 -10.71
CA ALA A 110 11.00 9.29 -9.45
C ALA A 110 9.83 10.29 -9.32
N ARG A 111 10.04 11.54 -9.77
CA ARG A 111 8.98 12.55 -9.83
C ARG A 111 7.89 12.18 -10.84
N ALA A 112 8.27 11.72 -12.03
CA ALA A 112 7.33 11.27 -13.05
C ALA A 112 6.48 10.09 -12.55
N GLN A 113 7.08 9.16 -11.82
CA GLN A 113 6.36 8.04 -11.19
C GLN A 113 5.27 8.54 -10.23
N THR A 114 5.57 9.52 -9.36
CA THR A 114 4.57 10.12 -8.47
C THR A 114 3.49 10.85 -9.26
N VAL A 115 3.84 11.74 -10.18
CA VAL A 115 2.87 12.60 -10.89
C VAL A 115 1.96 11.80 -11.83
N LEU A 116 2.46 10.74 -12.47
CA LEU A 116 1.66 9.89 -13.38
C LEU A 116 0.93 8.77 -12.64
N GLY A 117 1.47 8.29 -11.53
CA GLY A 117 0.87 7.19 -10.77
C GLY A 117 -0.51 7.52 -10.21
N PHE A 118 -0.67 8.73 -9.65
CA PHE A 118 -1.96 9.18 -9.08
C PHE A 118 -3.10 9.26 -10.11
N PRO A 119 -2.99 10.03 -11.21
CA PRO A 119 -4.08 10.14 -12.19
C PRO A 119 -4.39 8.79 -12.86
N LEU A 120 -3.38 7.96 -13.12
CA LEU A 120 -3.61 6.62 -13.70
C LEU A 120 -4.32 5.69 -12.72
N ALA A 121 -3.98 5.74 -11.43
CA ALA A 121 -4.67 4.97 -10.40
C ALA A 121 -6.13 5.43 -10.26
N SER A 122 -6.37 6.74 -10.23
CA SER A 122 -7.73 7.30 -10.20
C SER A 122 -8.53 6.87 -11.43
N ALA A 123 -7.99 7.05 -12.63
CA ALA A 123 -8.63 6.62 -13.89
C ALA A 123 -8.96 5.13 -13.90
N ALA A 124 -8.00 4.30 -13.48
CA ALA A 124 -8.18 2.85 -13.44
C ALA A 124 -9.26 2.42 -12.45
N VAL A 125 -9.26 2.97 -11.24
CA VAL A 125 -10.27 2.60 -10.23
C VAL A 125 -11.65 3.12 -10.64
N SER A 126 -11.76 4.33 -11.21
CA SER A 126 -13.01 4.79 -11.82
C SER A 126 -13.48 3.85 -12.94
N GLY A 127 -12.57 3.38 -13.80
CA GLY A 127 -12.87 2.41 -14.85
C GLY A 127 -13.33 1.05 -14.33
N LEU A 128 -12.71 0.55 -13.25
CA LEU A 128 -13.11 -0.69 -12.58
C LEU A 128 -14.48 -0.58 -11.90
N LEU A 129 -14.80 0.58 -11.35
CA LEU A 129 -16.14 0.91 -10.86
C LEU A 129 -17.14 1.18 -11.98
N ARG A 130 -16.70 1.17 -13.24
CA ARG A 130 -17.51 1.45 -14.43
C ARG A 130 -18.19 2.82 -14.34
N ALA A 131 -17.44 3.80 -13.85
CA ALA A 131 -17.85 5.19 -13.75
C ALA A 131 -18.13 5.79 -15.14
N GLN A 132 -18.91 6.86 -15.18
CA GLN A 132 -19.16 7.60 -16.42
C GLN A 132 -17.88 8.29 -16.92
N PRO A 133 -17.75 8.56 -18.23
CA PRO A 133 -16.57 9.23 -18.78
C PRO A 133 -16.25 10.57 -18.11
N ALA A 134 -17.27 11.35 -17.75
CA ALA A 134 -17.11 12.61 -17.01
C ALA A 134 -16.52 12.40 -15.62
N GLU A 135 -16.95 11.34 -14.91
CA GLU A 135 -16.43 10.97 -13.59
C GLU A 135 -14.98 10.48 -13.68
N ILE A 136 -14.65 9.68 -14.70
CA ILE A 136 -13.27 9.24 -14.96
C ILE A 136 -12.38 10.46 -15.25
N ALA A 137 -12.83 11.39 -16.09
CA ALA A 137 -12.09 12.60 -16.41
C ALA A 137 -11.86 13.48 -15.17
N ALA A 138 -12.92 13.72 -14.38
CA ALA A 138 -12.84 14.48 -13.13
C ALA A 138 -11.87 13.82 -12.14
N ALA A 139 -12.01 12.51 -11.91
CA ALA A 139 -11.15 11.77 -10.99
C ALA A 139 -9.69 11.76 -11.44
N THR A 140 -9.43 11.65 -12.75
CA THR A 140 -8.08 11.70 -13.34
C THR A 140 -7.45 13.08 -13.14
N LEU A 141 -8.20 14.16 -13.38
CA LEU A 141 -7.71 15.53 -13.22
C LEU A 141 -7.40 15.84 -11.75
N ILE A 142 -8.29 15.45 -10.84
CA ILE A 142 -8.10 15.62 -9.40
C ILE A 142 -6.93 14.74 -8.93
N GLY A 143 -6.82 13.49 -9.42
CA GLY A 143 -5.68 12.62 -9.15
C GLY A 143 -4.35 13.24 -9.59
N LEU A 144 -4.30 13.86 -10.78
CA LEU A 144 -3.11 14.60 -11.24
C LEU A 144 -2.77 15.75 -10.29
N MET A 145 -3.77 16.54 -9.88
CA MET A 145 -3.59 17.62 -8.90
C MET A 145 -3.04 17.09 -7.56
N ILE A 146 -3.55 15.97 -7.05
CA ILE A 146 -3.04 15.34 -5.82
C ILE A 146 -1.61 14.84 -6.02
N GLY A 147 -1.27 14.24 -7.16
CA GLY A 147 0.09 13.83 -7.48
C GLY A 147 1.09 14.99 -7.50
N LEU A 148 0.67 16.15 -8.03
CA LEU A 148 1.46 17.39 -7.97
C LEU A 148 1.58 17.92 -6.54
N LEU A 149 0.52 17.82 -5.74
CA LEU A 149 0.53 18.21 -4.32
C LEU A 149 1.50 17.33 -3.51
N ALA A 150 1.49 16.02 -3.76
CA ALA A 150 2.42 15.07 -3.14
C ALA A 150 3.88 15.41 -3.49
N LEU A 151 4.15 15.78 -4.75
CA LEU A 151 5.48 16.23 -5.16
C LEU A 151 5.89 17.56 -4.49
N ALA A 152 4.95 18.48 -4.28
CA ALA A 152 5.21 19.71 -3.52
C ALA A 152 5.47 19.43 -2.04
N ALA A 153 4.78 18.44 -1.46
CA ALA A 153 4.94 18.01 -0.09
C ALA A 153 6.35 17.45 0.20
N GLU A 154 7.00 16.80 -0.78
CA GLU A 154 8.40 16.37 -0.66
C GLU A 154 9.38 17.54 -0.39
N ARG A 155 9.01 18.78 -0.79
CA ARG A 155 9.84 19.98 -0.59
C ARG A 155 9.44 20.79 0.65
N HIS A 156 8.22 20.62 1.13
CA HIS A 156 7.65 21.41 2.22
C HIS A 156 7.15 20.49 3.35
N PRO A 157 7.95 20.30 4.43
CA PRO A 157 7.62 19.35 5.50
C PRO A 157 6.22 19.54 6.10
N ARG A 158 5.81 20.80 6.32
CA ARG A 158 4.47 21.14 6.85
C ARG A 158 3.32 20.68 5.94
N LEU A 159 3.53 20.67 4.62
CA LEU A 159 2.55 20.18 3.67
C LEU A 159 2.51 18.65 3.66
N GLY A 160 3.65 17.99 3.84
CA GLY A 160 3.73 16.53 4.01
C GLY A 160 2.94 16.04 5.22
N GLU A 161 3.09 16.71 6.37
CA GLU A 161 2.35 16.38 7.60
C GLU A 161 0.83 16.48 7.46
N ASN A 162 0.33 17.33 6.55
CA ASN A 162 -1.10 17.60 6.36
C ASN A 162 -1.63 17.19 4.99
N LEU A 163 -0.87 16.37 4.24
CA LEU A 163 -1.16 16.06 2.84
C LEU A 163 -2.56 15.46 2.67
N SER A 164 -2.94 14.52 3.56
CA SER A 164 -4.24 13.85 3.53
C SER A 164 -5.40 14.85 3.60
N VAL A 165 -5.36 15.77 4.58
CA VAL A 165 -6.43 16.75 4.81
C VAL A 165 -6.54 17.70 3.62
N VAL A 166 -5.41 18.26 3.16
CA VAL A 166 -5.38 19.22 2.06
C VAL A 166 -5.80 18.57 0.74
N ALA A 167 -5.34 17.36 0.46
CA ALA A 167 -5.72 16.61 -0.73
C ALA A 167 -7.22 16.29 -0.74
N ALA A 168 -7.78 15.84 0.39
CA ALA A 168 -9.22 15.56 0.48
C ALA A 168 -10.08 16.81 0.36
N PHE A 169 -9.64 17.94 0.94
CA PHE A 169 -10.29 19.24 0.74
C PHE A 169 -10.32 19.62 -0.73
N LEU A 170 -9.17 19.59 -1.40
CA LEU A 170 -9.07 19.96 -2.82
C LEU A 170 -9.83 18.97 -3.72
N ALA A 171 -9.87 17.68 -3.36
CA ALA A 171 -10.62 16.68 -4.10
C ALA A 171 -12.14 16.91 -4.02
N ALA A 172 -12.68 17.12 -2.81
CA ALA A 172 -14.10 17.42 -2.64
C ALA A 172 -14.48 18.75 -3.30
N PHE A 173 -13.70 19.80 -3.08
CA PHE A 173 -13.93 21.11 -3.71
C PHE A 173 -13.83 21.03 -5.24
N GLY A 174 -12.80 20.37 -5.76
CA GLY A 174 -12.58 20.18 -7.20
C GLY A 174 -13.66 19.32 -7.85
N ALA A 175 -14.14 18.27 -7.18
CA ALA A 175 -15.25 17.44 -7.67
C ALA A 175 -16.54 18.25 -7.78
N ALA A 176 -16.86 19.07 -6.77
CA ALA A 176 -18.03 19.94 -6.80
C ALA A 176 -17.91 21.03 -7.88
N ALA A 177 -16.72 21.66 -8.00
CA ALA A 177 -16.44 22.65 -9.05
C ALA A 177 -16.58 22.06 -10.46
N PHE A 178 -16.05 20.86 -10.68
CA PHE A 178 -16.20 20.14 -11.95
C PHE A 178 -17.66 19.84 -12.24
N SER A 179 -18.42 19.37 -11.23
CA SER A 179 -19.85 19.07 -11.37
C SER A 179 -20.68 20.30 -11.73
N ALA A 180 -20.33 21.46 -11.19
CA ALA A 180 -21.05 22.71 -11.39
C ALA A 180 -20.70 23.41 -12.71
N VAL A 181 -19.44 23.34 -13.16
CA VAL A 181 -18.94 24.16 -14.28
C VAL A 181 -18.75 23.36 -15.57
N VAL A 182 -18.43 22.06 -15.47
CA VAL A 182 -18.03 21.25 -16.63
C VAL A 182 -19.14 20.27 -17.04
N ALA A 183 -19.50 19.36 -16.13
CA ALA A 183 -20.55 18.36 -16.39
C ALA A 183 -21.02 17.75 -15.06
N PRO A 184 -22.32 17.49 -14.88
CA PRO A 184 -22.82 16.79 -13.69
C PRO A 184 -22.12 15.44 -13.51
N VAL A 185 -21.55 15.22 -12.32
CA VAL A 185 -20.86 13.97 -11.96
C VAL A 185 -21.40 13.39 -10.66
N ALA A 186 -21.31 12.07 -10.50
CA ALA A 186 -21.57 11.44 -9.22
C ALA A 186 -20.45 11.78 -8.23
N PHE A 187 -20.70 12.75 -7.35
CA PHE A 187 -19.73 13.30 -6.41
C PHE A 187 -18.98 12.22 -5.61
N LYS A 188 -19.72 11.26 -5.03
CA LYS A 188 -19.14 10.19 -4.21
C LYS A 188 -18.20 9.28 -5.00
N VAL A 189 -18.50 9.00 -6.27
CA VAL A 189 -17.62 8.21 -7.16
C VAL A 189 -16.33 8.96 -7.42
N VAL A 190 -16.41 10.24 -7.81
CA VAL A 190 -15.23 11.08 -8.10
C VAL A 190 -14.38 11.27 -6.84
N LEU A 191 -14.98 11.55 -5.69
CA LEU A 191 -14.29 11.74 -4.42
C LEU A 191 -13.52 10.48 -4.01
N VAL A 192 -14.17 9.30 -4.05
CA VAL A 192 -13.54 8.04 -3.64
C VAL A 192 -12.42 7.65 -4.60
N THR A 193 -12.62 7.80 -5.91
CA THR A 193 -11.65 7.35 -6.92
C THR A 193 -10.45 8.29 -7.07
N SER A 194 -10.65 9.60 -6.88
CA SER A 194 -9.54 10.56 -6.86
C SER A 194 -8.63 10.42 -5.64
N LEU A 195 -9.20 10.05 -4.47
CA LEU A 195 -8.46 9.88 -3.22
C LEU A 195 -7.90 8.47 -3.00
N ILE A 196 -8.14 7.52 -3.92
CA ILE A 196 -7.86 6.10 -3.68
C ILE A 196 -6.41 5.79 -3.30
N VAL A 197 -5.45 6.56 -3.81
CA VAL A 197 -4.02 6.38 -3.51
C VAL A 197 -3.68 6.77 -2.08
N LEU A 198 -4.39 7.74 -1.50
CA LEU A 198 -4.18 8.21 -0.13
C LEU A 198 -4.94 7.36 0.89
N MET A 199 -5.90 6.55 0.45
CA MET A 199 -6.67 5.70 1.34
C MET A 199 -5.77 4.61 1.93
N PRO A 200 -5.71 4.46 3.26
CA PRO A 200 -4.72 3.62 3.94
C PRO A 200 -5.10 2.13 3.92
N GLY A 201 -5.68 1.63 2.84
CA GLY A 201 -6.15 0.25 2.73
C GLY A 201 -5.04 -0.77 2.96
N LEU A 202 -3.88 -0.57 2.33
CA LEU A 202 -2.71 -1.45 2.55
C LEU A 202 -2.23 -1.41 3.99
N SER A 203 -2.21 -0.22 4.62
CA SER A 203 -1.80 -0.07 6.02
C SER A 203 -2.73 -0.84 6.96
N LEU A 204 -4.06 -0.68 6.78
CA LEU A 204 -5.07 -1.39 7.58
C LEU A 204 -4.98 -2.91 7.41
N THR A 205 -4.79 -3.39 6.18
CA THR A 205 -4.63 -4.81 5.89
C THR A 205 -3.35 -5.39 6.49
N LEU A 206 -2.22 -4.69 6.35
CA LEU A 206 -0.96 -5.11 6.95
C LEU A 206 -1.03 -5.07 8.49
N ALA A 207 -1.69 -4.07 9.06
CA ALA A 207 -1.91 -3.97 10.49
C ALA A 207 -2.66 -5.20 11.03
N MET A 208 -3.78 -5.56 10.40
CA MET A 208 -4.56 -6.73 10.78
C MET A 208 -3.78 -8.04 10.60
N ALA A 209 -2.98 -8.15 9.53
CA ALA A 209 -2.12 -9.31 9.32
C ALA A 209 -1.02 -9.42 10.39
N GLU A 210 -0.38 -8.30 10.75
CA GLU A 210 0.62 -8.25 11.83
C GLU A 210 0.02 -8.57 13.19
N LEU A 211 -1.20 -8.09 13.50
CA LEU A 211 -1.95 -8.49 14.70
C LEU A 211 -2.26 -10.00 14.71
N GLY A 212 -2.72 -10.55 13.58
CA GLY A 212 -2.98 -11.99 13.43
C GLY A 212 -1.73 -12.86 13.63
N MET A 213 -0.55 -12.33 13.28
CA MET A 213 0.76 -12.96 13.52
C MET A 213 1.37 -12.62 14.90
N ARG A 214 0.62 -11.96 15.79
CA ARG A 214 1.05 -11.54 17.14
C ARG A 214 2.16 -10.48 17.19
N HIS A 215 2.41 -9.76 16.10
CA HIS A 215 3.23 -8.53 16.13
C HIS A 215 2.37 -7.35 16.61
N LEU A 216 1.97 -7.39 17.89
CA LEU A 216 0.94 -6.51 18.46
C LEU A 216 1.32 -5.02 18.39
N MET A 217 2.58 -4.68 18.68
CA MET A 217 3.06 -3.29 18.63
C MET A 217 3.09 -2.73 17.22
N ALA A 218 3.53 -3.53 16.24
CA ALA A 218 3.60 -3.08 14.85
C ALA A 218 2.20 -2.95 14.24
N GLY A 219 1.36 -3.96 14.46
CA GLY A 219 -0.02 -3.98 13.99
C GLY A 219 -0.86 -2.86 14.58
N SER A 220 -0.79 -2.62 15.90
CA SER A 220 -1.57 -1.54 16.54
C SER A 220 -1.12 -0.14 16.08
N ALA A 221 0.19 0.08 15.93
CA ALA A 221 0.72 1.36 15.46
C ALA A 221 0.31 1.66 14.01
N ARG A 222 0.38 0.67 13.09
CA ARG A 222 -0.10 0.82 11.71
C ARG A 222 -1.60 1.05 11.64
N LEU A 223 -2.37 0.34 12.48
CA LEU A 223 -3.82 0.52 12.57
C LEU A 223 -4.18 1.94 13.01
N ALA A 224 -3.55 2.43 14.08
CA ALA A 224 -3.76 3.78 14.58
C ALA A 224 -3.41 4.84 13.52
N GLY A 225 -2.26 4.69 12.85
CA GLY A 225 -1.86 5.57 11.75
C GLY A 225 -2.88 5.58 10.60
N GLY A 226 -3.34 4.40 10.18
CA GLY A 226 -4.37 4.29 9.14
C GLY A 226 -5.71 4.93 9.54
N MET A 227 -6.12 4.78 10.79
CA MET A 227 -7.34 5.44 11.30
C MET A 227 -7.21 6.96 11.33
N VAL A 228 -6.05 7.49 11.71
CA VAL A 228 -5.78 8.94 11.66
C VAL A 228 -5.84 9.45 10.22
N THR A 229 -5.21 8.75 9.26
CA THR A 229 -5.31 9.12 7.84
C THR A 229 -6.75 9.10 7.32
N LEU A 230 -7.56 8.10 7.71
CA LEU A 230 -8.98 8.08 7.34
C LEU A 230 -9.75 9.29 7.91
N LEU A 231 -9.48 9.67 9.16
CA LEU A 231 -10.10 10.82 9.81
C LEU A 231 -9.70 12.13 9.13
N GLU A 232 -8.42 12.29 8.80
CA GLU A 232 -7.89 13.43 8.05
C GLU A 232 -8.56 13.57 6.68
N LEU A 233 -8.65 12.46 5.94
CA LEU A 233 -9.31 12.45 4.63
C LEU A 233 -10.79 12.80 4.77
N ALA A 234 -11.52 12.21 5.72
CA ALA A 234 -12.94 12.47 5.91
C ALA A 234 -13.20 13.93 6.33
N PHE A 235 -12.38 14.47 7.24
CA PHE A 235 -12.48 15.87 7.65
C PHE A 235 -12.17 16.83 6.49
N GLY A 236 -11.09 16.57 5.74
CA GLY A 236 -10.73 17.37 4.57
C GLY A 236 -11.85 17.37 3.52
N ALA A 237 -12.41 16.19 3.22
CA ALA A 237 -13.52 16.07 2.28
C ALA A 237 -14.75 16.85 2.75
N LEU A 238 -15.15 16.73 4.02
CA LEU A 238 -16.26 17.50 4.59
C LEU A 238 -16.04 19.02 4.47
N ALA A 239 -14.85 19.49 4.83
CA ALA A 239 -14.48 20.90 4.73
C ALA A 239 -14.51 21.41 3.28
N GLY A 240 -14.00 20.61 2.34
CA GLY A 240 -14.02 20.93 0.90
C GLY A 240 -15.43 21.00 0.34
N SER A 241 -16.30 20.06 0.71
CA SER A 241 -17.73 20.09 0.34
C SER A 241 -18.43 21.33 0.88
N LYS A 242 -18.19 21.68 2.15
CA LYS A 242 -18.78 22.89 2.76
C LYS A 242 -18.31 24.18 2.09
N ALA A 243 -17.03 24.25 1.70
CA ALA A 243 -16.52 25.38 0.93
C ALA A 243 -17.21 25.50 -0.44
N ALA A 244 -17.48 24.37 -1.11
CA ALA A 244 -18.20 24.35 -2.37
C ALA A 244 -19.69 24.74 -2.21
N ASP A 245 -20.35 24.32 -1.13
CA ASP A 245 -21.73 24.69 -0.79
C ASP A 245 -21.89 26.22 -0.67
N VAL A 246 -20.92 26.89 -0.03
CA VAL A 246 -20.92 28.37 0.12
C VAL A 246 -20.88 29.07 -1.25
N LEU A 247 -20.26 28.46 -2.25
CA LEU A 247 -20.20 28.98 -3.63
C LEU A 247 -21.43 28.57 -4.47
N GLY A 248 -22.39 27.84 -3.90
CA GLY A 248 -23.58 27.36 -4.59
C GLY A 248 -23.35 26.14 -5.50
N TRP A 249 -22.20 25.46 -5.39
CA TRP A 249 -21.87 24.31 -6.24
C TRP A 249 -22.47 22.98 -5.77
N GLY A 250 -23.08 22.94 -4.58
CA GLY A 250 -23.68 21.72 -4.00
C GLY A 250 -24.96 21.20 -4.69
N ALA A 251 -25.56 21.97 -5.61
CA ALA A 251 -26.91 21.68 -6.15
C ALA A 251 -26.95 20.85 -7.44
N SER A 252 -25.82 20.61 -8.12
CA SER A 252 -25.77 19.97 -9.45
C SER A 252 -25.09 18.59 -9.42
N LEU A 253 -25.48 17.73 -8.47
CA LEU A 253 -24.93 16.38 -8.34
C LEU A 253 -25.73 15.39 -9.19
N ALA A 254 -25.05 14.67 -10.08
CA ALA A 254 -25.69 13.62 -10.87
C ALA A 254 -25.96 12.37 -10.00
N PRO A 255 -27.01 11.59 -10.31
CA PRO A 255 -27.21 10.30 -9.68
C PRO A 255 -26.06 9.34 -10.01
N GLU A 256 -25.73 8.46 -9.06
CA GLU A 256 -24.77 7.38 -9.28
C GLU A 256 -25.30 6.42 -10.33
N THR A 257 -24.70 6.43 -11.54
CA THR A 257 -25.07 5.54 -12.63
C THR A 257 -23.86 4.77 -13.14
N VAL A 258 -24.05 3.49 -13.41
CA VAL A 258 -22.98 2.61 -13.86
C VAL A 258 -22.97 2.54 -15.39
N LEU A 259 -21.80 2.68 -16.00
CA LEU A 259 -21.64 2.52 -17.43
C LEU A 259 -21.87 1.05 -17.83
N SER A 260 -22.73 0.82 -18.81
CA SER A 260 -23.06 -0.53 -19.31
C SER A 260 -21.91 -1.24 -20.05
N ALA A 261 -20.76 -0.59 -20.20
CA ALA A 261 -19.54 -1.12 -20.83
C ALA A 261 -18.75 -2.07 -19.90
N SER A 262 -19.00 -3.38 -20.00
CA SER A 262 -18.22 -4.41 -19.29
C SER A 262 -16.76 -4.50 -19.75
N TRP A 263 -16.45 -4.06 -20.98
CA TRP A 263 -15.09 -4.04 -21.52
C TRP A 263 -14.17 -3.06 -20.79
N LEU A 264 -14.73 -2.04 -20.13
CA LEU A 264 -13.95 -1.00 -19.47
C LEU A 264 -13.08 -1.55 -18.34
N ALA A 265 -13.57 -2.55 -17.60
CA ALA A 265 -12.80 -3.21 -16.56
C ALA A 265 -11.51 -3.87 -17.10
N TRP A 266 -11.57 -4.45 -18.30
CA TRP A 266 -10.42 -5.10 -18.95
C TRP A 266 -9.37 -4.10 -19.45
N VAL A 267 -9.76 -2.87 -19.74
CA VAL A 267 -8.83 -1.78 -20.07
C VAL A 267 -8.29 -1.13 -18.80
N ALA A 268 -9.13 -0.96 -17.78
CA ALA A 268 -8.77 -0.38 -16.51
C ALA A 268 -7.74 -1.22 -15.74
N LEU A 269 -7.77 -2.55 -15.88
CA LEU A 269 -6.90 -3.45 -15.15
C LEU A 269 -5.41 -3.37 -15.55
N PRO A 270 -5.03 -3.36 -16.84
CA PRO A 270 -3.68 -2.98 -17.27
C PRO A 270 -3.25 -1.59 -16.79
N VAL A 271 -4.16 -0.60 -16.86
CA VAL A 271 -3.88 0.77 -16.40
C VAL A 271 -3.61 0.79 -14.90
N ALA A 272 -4.37 0.04 -14.10
CA ALA A 272 -4.12 -0.16 -12.67
C ALA A 272 -2.74 -0.79 -12.42
N GLY A 273 -2.40 -1.84 -13.18
CA GLY A 273 -1.08 -2.48 -13.08
C GLY A 273 0.07 -1.51 -13.36
N VAL A 274 -0.04 -0.69 -14.40
CA VAL A 274 0.94 0.37 -14.71
C VAL A 274 0.97 1.43 -13.60
N ALA A 275 -0.19 1.89 -13.13
CA ALA A 275 -0.28 2.86 -12.05
C ALA A 275 0.41 2.35 -10.77
N PHE A 276 0.15 1.10 -10.36
CA PHE A 276 0.80 0.50 -9.19
C PHE A 276 2.30 0.28 -9.40
N ALA A 277 2.73 -0.07 -10.61
CA ALA A 277 4.17 -0.18 -10.91
C ALA A 277 4.88 1.18 -10.77
N LEU A 278 4.21 2.28 -11.14
CA LEU A 278 4.72 3.64 -10.94
C LEU A 278 4.69 4.04 -9.46
N LEU A 279 3.53 3.91 -8.79
CA LEU A 279 3.33 4.30 -7.40
C LEU A 279 4.29 3.58 -6.44
N PHE A 280 4.48 2.27 -6.63
CA PHE A 280 5.41 1.48 -5.81
C PHE A 280 6.85 1.47 -6.33
N ARG A 281 7.17 2.33 -7.31
CA ARG A 281 8.50 2.51 -7.90
C ARG A 281 9.15 1.18 -8.31
N ALA A 282 8.38 0.31 -8.95
CA ALA A 282 8.86 -0.98 -9.45
C ALA A 282 9.82 -0.79 -10.64
N ARG A 283 10.85 -1.64 -10.73
CA ARG A 283 11.75 -1.66 -11.89
C ARG A 283 10.98 -2.12 -13.13
N LEU A 284 11.31 -1.61 -14.31
CA LEU A 284 10.66 -1.99 -15.58
C LEU A 284 10.64 -3.51 -15.81
N SER A 285 11.69 -4.22 -15.41
CA SER A 285 11.78 -5.68 -15.49
C SER A 285 10.79 -6.44 -14.59
N ASP A 286 10.18 -5.76 -13.61
CA ASP A 286 9.21 -6.32 -12.67
C ASP A 286 7.77 -5.91 -13.03
N TRP A 287 7.56 -5.02 -14.00
CA TRP A 287 6.22 -4.61 -14.43
C TRP A 287 5.32 -5.77 -14.84
N PRO A 288 5.79 -6.79 -15.60
CA PRO A 288 4.93 -7.94 -15.93
C PRO A 288 4.42 -8.68 -14.70
N ALA A 289 5.24 -8.78 -13.64
CA ALA A 289 4.86 -9.40 -12.39
C ALA A 289 3.83 -8.56 -11.61
N VAL A 290 3.98 -7.23 -11.62
CA VAL A 290 3.02 -6.28 -11.03
C VAL A 290 1.67 -6.33 -11.76
N LEU A 291 1.68 -6.32 -13.10
CA LEU A 291 0.47 -6.44 -13.91
C LEU A 291 -0.23 -7.77 -13.65
N PHE A 292 0.53 -8.88 -13.67
CA PHE A 292 -0.01 -10.21 -13.36
C PHE A 292 -0.67 -10.24 -11.99
N ALA A 293 -0.09 -9.60 -10.98
CA ALA A 293 -0.69 -9.53 -9.65
C ALA A 293 -2.04 -8.81 -9.63
N ALA A 294 -2.17 -7.70 -10.36
CA ALA A 294 -3.44 -6.98 -10.48
C ALA A 294 -4.51 -7.87 -11.15
N PHE A 295 -4.15 -8.52 -12.27
CA PHE A 295 -5.05 -9.45 -12.97
C PHE A 295 -5.47 -10.63 -12.11
N LEU A 296 -4.52 -11.25 -11.41
CA LEU A 296 -4.77 -12.39 -10.53
C LEU A 296 -5.70 -11.97 -9.38
N ALA A 297 -5.39 -10.87 -8.70
CA ALA A 297 -6.15 -10.41 -7.54
C ALA A 297 -7.60 -10.07 -7.93
N TYR A 298 -7.80 -9.25 -8.95
CA TYR A 298 -9.13 -8.87 -9.40
C TYR A 298 -9.90 -10.07 -9.99
N GLY A 299 -9.28 -10.81 -10.90
CA GLY A 299 -9.91 -11.92 -11.60
C GLY A 299 -10.38 -13.03 -10.66
N VAL A 300 -9.53 -13.43 -9.70
CA VAL A 300 -9.91 -14.45 -8.71
C VAL A 300 -10.99 -13.91 -7.78
N SER A 301 -10.90 -12.66 -7.33
CA SER A 301 -11.91 -12.06 -6.46
C SER A 301 -13.28 -12.02 -7.13
N GLN A 302 -13.34 -11.53 -8.38
CA GLN A 302 -14.59 -11.47 -9.13
C GLN A 302 -15.17 -12.86 -9.39
N LEU A 303 -14.34 -13.81 -9.83
CA LEU A 303 -14.80 -15.16 -10.14
C LEU A 303 -15.32 -15.87 -8.89
N ALA A 304 -14.59 -15.82 -7.78
CA ALA A 304 -15.00 -16.46 -6.54
C ALA A 304 -16.24 -15.78 -5.92
N ALA A 305 -16.37 -14.45 -6.06
CA ALA A 305 -17.54 -13.73 -5.58
C ALA A 305 -18.85 -14.15 -6.26
N LEU A 306 -18.80 -14.61 -7.51
CA LEU A 306 -19.99 -15.13 -8.22
C LEU A 306 -20.60 -16.37 -7.56
N PHE A 307 -19.78 -17.18 -6.89
CA PHE A 307 -20.22 -18.45 -6.30
C PHE A 307 -20.37 -18.39 -4.78
N LEU A 308 -19.57 -17.55 -4.11
CA LEU A 308 -19.40 -17.61 -2.65
C LEU A 308 -19.68 -16.27 -1.95
N GLY A 309 -20.00 -15.21 -2.70
CA GLY A 309 -20.15 -13.86 -2.15
C GLY A 309 -18.84 -13.08 -2.05
N ALA A 310 -18.94 -11.78 -1.82
CA ALA A 310 -17.82 -10.84 -1.91
C ALA A 310 -16.73 -11.12 -0.85
N GLU A 311 -17.13 -11.47 0.37
CA GLU A 311 -16.24 -11.73 1.50
C GLU A 311 -15.39 -12.97 1.25
N LEU A 312 -16.00 -14.07 0.83
CA LEU A 312 -15.28 -15.30 0.49
C LEU A 312 -14.49 -15.16 -0.81
N GLY A 313 -14.96 -14.36 -1.76
CA GLY A 313 -14.20 -14.01 -2.95
C GLY A 313 -12.88 -13.30 -2.62
N LEU A 314 -12.94 -12.35 -1.69
CA LEU A 314 -11.76 -11.64 -1.18
C LEU A 314 -10.80 -12.59 -0.44
N PHE A 315 -11.33 -13.47 0.41
CA PHE A 315 -10.55 -14.51 1.11
C PHE A 315 -9.79 -15.41 0.13
N ILE A 316 -10.47 -15.95 -0.90
CA ILE A 316 -9.85 -16.84 -1.89
C ILE A 316 -8.80 -16.09 -2.70
N SER A 317 -9.11 -14.86 -3.14
CA SER A 317 -8.16 -14.03 -3.87
C SER A 317 -6.89 -13.73 -3.06
N ALA A 318 -7.03 -13.34 -1.80
CA ALA A 318 -5.92 -13.11 -0.90
C ALA A 318 -5.05 -14.38 -0.69
N MET A 319 -5.68 -15.55 -0.57
CA MET A 319 -4.99 -16.84 -0.48
C MET A 319 -4.21 -17.18 -1.75
N VAL A 320 -4.85 -17.10 -2.91
CA VAL A 320 -4.22 -17.37 -4.22
C VAL A 320 -3.09 -16.38 -4.51
N LEU A 321 -3.28 -15.11 -4.17
CA LEU A 321 -2.24 -14.09 -4.28
C LEU A 321 -1.05 -14.39 -3.36
N ALA A 322 -1.29 -14.79 -2.11
CA ALA A 322 -0.22 -15.15 -1.18
C ALA A 322 0.59 -16.37 -1.66
N LEU A 323 -0.10 -17.41 -2.13
CA LEU A 323 0.50 -18.60 -2.74
C LEU A 323 1.36 -18.22 -3.95
N SER A 324 0.78 -17.47 -4.89
CA SER A 324 1.45 -17.05 -6.11
C SER A 324 2.67 -16.17 -5.82
N ALA A 325 2.57 -15.26 -4.86
CA ALA A 325 3.68 -14.43 -4.42
C ALA A 325 4.83 -15.27 -3.79
N ASN A 326 4.51 -16.30 -3.01
CA ASN A 326 5.51 -17.18 -2.41
C ASN A 326 6.12 -18.13 -3.44
N ALA A 327 5.33 -18.65 -4.38
CA ALA A 327 5.81 -19.46 -5.50
C ALA A 327 6.74 -18.64 -6.39
N TYR A 328 6.31 -17.44 -6.80
CA TYR A 328 7.12 -16.50 -7.58
C TYR A 328 8.46 -16.22 -6.90
N ALA A 329 8.43 -15.97 -5.58
CA ALA A 329 9.65 -15.68 -4.85
C ALA A 329 10.67 -16.83 -4.89
N ARG A 330 10.19 -18.07 -4.80
CA ARG A 330 11.04 -19.28 -4.85
C ARG A 330 11.57 -19.55 -6.25
N TYR A 331 10.72 -19.50 -7.27
CA TYR A 331 11.10 -19.86 -8.64
C TYR A 331 11.98 -18.81 -9.33
N PHE A 332 11.68 -17.53 -9.13
CA PHE A 332 12.41 -16.44 -9.80
C PHE A 332 13.52 -15.83 -8.95
N ASN A 333 13.67 -16.30 -7.71
CA ASN A 333 14.60 -15.74 -6.74
C ASN A 333 14.46 -14.22 -6.57
N ARG A 334 13.22 -13.72 -6.46
CA ARG A 334 12.90 -12.30 -6.26
C ARG A 334 11.97 -12.10 -5.05
N PRO A 335 11.83 -10.89 -4.48
CA PRO A 335 10.90 -10.67 -3.38
C PRO A 335 9.46 -10.95 -3.78
N GLY A 336 8.75 -11.79 -3.02
CA GLY A 336 7.31 -12.02 -3.24
C GLY A 336 6.45 -10.77 -3.03
N ALA A 337 7.00 -9.71 -2.43
CA ALA A 337 6.35 -8.40 -2.33
C ALA A 337 6.01 -7.79 -3.70
N LEU A 338 6.75 -8.14 -4.76
CA LEU A 338 6.49 -7.70 -6.14
C LEU A 338 5.10 -8.10 -6.65
N LEU A 339 4.58 -9.26 -6.21
CA LEU A 339 3.21 -9.66 -6.50
C LEU A 339 2.25 -9.25 -5.39
N ARG A 340 2.65 -9.46 -4.13
CA ARG A 340 1.74 -9.29 -2.99
C ARG A 340 1.27 -7.84 -2.82
N VAL A 341 2.17 -6.86 -2.87
CA VAL A 341 1.82 -5.46 -2.59
C VAL A 341 0.85 -4.92 -3.65
N PRO A 342 1.12 -5.03 -4.97
CA PRO A 342 0.20 -4.53 -5.99
C PRO A 342 -1.09 -5.33 -6.11
N GLY A 343 -1.06 -6.64 -5.83
CA GLY A 343 -2.30 -7.43 -5.78
C GLY A 343 -3.17 -7.04 -4.58
N LEU A 344 -2.56 -6.80 -3.41
CA LEU A 344 -3.29 -6.43 -2.21
C LEU A 344 -3.92 -5.05 -2.31
N ILE A 345 -3.22 -4.04 -2.82
CA ILE A 345 -3.78 -2.67 -2.91
C ILE A 345 -5.07 -2.61 -3.73
N LEU A 346 -5.28 -3.57 -4.65
CA LEU A 346 -6.50 -3.67 -5.43
C LEU A 346 -7.66 -4.31 -4.66
N LEU A 347 -7.35 -5.14 -3.67
CA LEU A 347 -8.29 -5.89 -2.84
C LEU A 347 -8.64 -5.17 -1.53
N VAL A 348 -7.75 -4.30 -1.04
CA VAL A 348 -7.89 -3.71 0.28
C VAL A 348 -9.11 -2.79 0.37
N PRO A 349 -9.89 -2.89 1.46
CA PRO A 349 -11.13 -2.12 1.64
C PRO A 349 -10.90 -0.68 2.15
N GLY A 350 -9.83 0.01 1.71
CA GLY A 350 -9.51 1.36 2.20
C GLY A 350 -10.63 2.38 1.96
N SER A 351 -11.31 2.26 0.82
CA SER A 351 -12.47 3.10 0.46
C SER A 351 -13.70 2.85 1.32
N VAL A 352 -13.89 1.64 1.84
CA VAL A 352 -15.00 1.30 2.73
C VAL A 352 -14.84 2.04 4.06
N GLY A 353 -13.62 2.07 4.62
CA GLY A 353 -13.33 2.83 5.83
C GLY A 353 -13.52 4.34 5.66
N PHE A 354 -13.08 4.89 4.52
CA PHE A 354 -13.32 6.30 4.21
C PHE A 354 -14.81 6.63 4.07
N ARG A 355 -15.59 5.78 3.38
CA ARG A 355 -17.05 5.96 3.23
C ARG A 355 -17.76 5.91 4.58
N SER A 356 -17.38 4.99 5.45
CA SER A 356 -17.93 4.88 6.81
C SER A 356 -17.83 6.21 7.57
N LEU A 357 -16.64 6.82 7.61
CA LEU A 357 -16.45 8.10 8.29
C LEU A 357 -17.21 9.25 7.62
N ASN A 358 -17.25 9.30 6.29
CA ASN A 358 -18.02 10.34 5.59
C ASN A 358 -19.52 10.23 5.87
N PHE A 359 -20.11 9.03 5.87
CA PHE A 359 -21.52 8.85 6.21
C PHE A 359 -21.83 9.33 7.63
N ILE A 360 -20.96 9.03 8.60
CA ILE A 360 -21.12 9.50 9.99
C ILE A 360 -21.09 11.03 10.04
N PHE A 361 -20.18 11.69 9.32
CA PHE A 361 -20.12 13.16 9.25
C PHE A 361 -21.29 13.80 8.51
N GLU A 362 -21.87 13.10 7.53
CA GLU A 362 -23.11 13.48 6.85
C GLU A 362 -24.37 13.21 7.71
N LYS A 363 -24.19 12.72 8.95
CA LYS A 363 -25.24 12.34 9.90
C LYS A 363 -26.05 11.10 9.50
N ASP A 364 -25.54 10.28 8.59
CA ASP A 364 -26.10 8.96 8.25
C ASP A 364 -25.37 7.87 9.05
N ILE A 365 -25.72 7.77 10.34
CA ILE A 365 -25.05 6.87 11.29
C ILE A 365 -25.27 5.40 10.91
N SER A 366 -26.44 5.04 10.40
CA SER A 366 -26.77 3.67 9.96
C SER A 366 -25.83 3.18 8.87
N LEU A 367 -25.74 3.92 7.75
CA LEU A 367 -24.84 3.55 6.66
C LEU A 367 -23.37 3.60 7.08
N GLY A 368 -23.03 4.55 7.96
CA GLY A 368 -21.72 4.65 8.57
C GLY A 368 -21.31 3.40 9.34
N LEU A 369 -22.19 2.87 10.18
CA LEU A 369 -21.96 1.66 10.96
C LEU A 369 -21.93 0.41 10.08
N ASP A 370 -22.84 0.28 9.12
CA ASP A 370 -22.85 -0.85 8.18
C ASP A 370 -21.52 -0.94 7.41
N ALA A 371 -21.04 0.20 6.90
CA ALA A 371 -19.74 0.27 6.23
C ALA A 371 -18.57 -0.06 7.18
N ALA A 372 -18.63 0.34 8.45
CA ALA A 372 -17.61 -0.02 9.45
C ALA A 372 -17.58 -1.53 9.72
N PHE A 373 -18.75 -2.17 9.83
CA PHE A 373 -18.85 -3.63 9.98
C PHE A 373 -18.34 -4.34 8.72
N SER A 374 -18.72 -3.88 7.53
CA SER A 374 -18.18 -4.43 6.28
C SER A 374 -16.66 -4.31 6.21
N LEU A 375 -16.08 -3.17 6.62
CA LEU A 375 -14.63 -3.00 6.65
C LEU A 375 -13.96 -4.08 7.51
N ILE A 376 -14.48 -4.33 8.73
CA ILE A 376 -13.92 -5.33 9.64
C ILE A 376 -14.00 -6.73 9.02
N VAL A 377 -15.15 -7.10 8.46
CA VAL A 377 -15.36 -8.41 7.83
C VAL A 377 -14.44 -8.60 6.62
N LEU A 378 -14.32 -7.59 5.75
CA LEU A 378 -13.45 -7.63 4.58
C LEU A 378 -11.98 -7.73 4.98
N LEU A 379 -11.54 -6.98 6.00
CA LEU A 379 -10.18 -7.10 6.53
C LEU A 379 -9.92 -8.49 7.13
N ALA A 380 -10.86 -9.04 7.89
CA ALA A 380 -10.74 -10.38 8.47
C ALA A 380 -10.64 -11.46 7.39
N ALA A 381 -11.50 -11.40 6.36
CA ALA A 381 -11.49 -12.32 5.23
C ALA A 381 -10.16 -12.26 4.46
N LEU A 382 -9.69 -11.04 4.15
CA LEU A 382 -8.44 -10.82 3.42
C LEU A 382 -7.24 -11.34 4.23
N VAL A 383 -7.17 -11.05 5.53
CA VAL A 383 -6.09 -11.49 6.41
C VAL A 383 -6.10 -13.00 6.60
N ALA A 384 -7.27 -13.61 6.81
CA ALA A 384 -7.39 -15.06 6.91
C ALA A 384 -6.89 -15.75 5.62
N GLY A 385 -7.23 -15.22 4.45
CA GLY A 385 -6.74 -15.72 3.17
C GLY A 385 -5.22 -15.60 3.04
N LEU A 386 -4.66 -14.42 3.38
CA LEU A 386 -3.21 -14.20 3.38
C LEU A 386 -2.46 -15.17 4.30
N LEU A 387 -2.94 -15.37 5.53
CA LEU A 387 -2.31 -16.25 6.52
C LEU A 387 -2.38 -17.72 6.07
N LEU A 388 -3.54 -18.17 5.59
CA LEU A 388 -3.71 -19.52 5.08
C LEU A 388 -2.80 -19.78 3.86
N GLY A 389 -2.76 -18.85 2.90
CA GLY A 389 -1.88 -18.97 1.74
C GLY A 389 -0.39 -18.99 2.12
N ASN A 390 0.02 -18.21 3.12
CA ASN A 390 1.39 -18.27 3.64
C ASN A 390 1.69 -19.57 4.40
N GLY A 391 0.70 -20.19 5.05
CA GLY A 391 0.83 -21.49 5.71
C GLY A 391 0.98 -22.64 4.71
N LEU A 392 0.20 -22.60 3.63
CA LEU A 392 0.23 -23.63 2.57
C LEU A 392 1.54 -23.63 1.78
N LEU A 393 2.04 -22.45 1.41
CA LEU A 393 3.35 -22.31 0.76
C LEU A 393 4.16 -21.24 1.49
N PRO A 394 5.11 -21.62 2.37
CA PRO A 394 5.85 -20.64 3.17
C PRO A 394 6.64 -19.67 2.30
N ALA A 395 6.79 -18.43 2.77
CA ALA A 395 7.63 -17.45 2.10
C ALA A 395 9.08 -17.98 1.96
N ARG A 396 9.75 -17.60 0.87
CA ARG A 396 11.19 -17.86 0.70
C ARG A 396 11.93 -17.26 1.90
N ARG A 397 12.75 -18.08 2.56
CA ARG A 397 13.65 -17.65 3.63
C ARG A 397 15.05 -17.44 3.05
N LEU A 398 15.77 -16.46 3.59
CA LEU A 398 17.20 -16.31 3.38
C LEU A 398 17.90 -17.40 4.20
N ASN A 399 18.02 -18.60 3.63
CA ASN A 399 18.72 -19.71 4.26
C ASN A 399 20.12 -19.84 3.63
N ALA A 400 21.13 -19.99 4.49
CA ALA A 400 22.54 -20.16 4.11
C ALA A 400 22.82 -21.50 3.43
#